data_AF-A0A173MPY3-F1
#
_entry.id   AF-A0A173MPY3-F1
#
_cell.length_a   1.000
_cell.length_b   1.000
_cell.length_c   1.000
_cell.angle_alpha   90.00
_cell.angle_beta   90.00
_cell.angle_gamma   90.00
#
_symmetry.space_group_name_H-M   'P 1'
#
loop_
_entity.id
_entity.type
_entity.pdbx_description
1 polymer ?
#
loop_
_entity_poly.entity_id
_entity_poly.type
_entity_poly.pdbx_seq_one_letter_code
_entity_poly.pdbx_strand_id
1 'polypeptide(L)'
;MILQFNHKTLRFGGDMIFIVSGTSLTGGSIQLTGTTGLPFSITIDPGDGTDKLTYPSIGTTLRLYNTGNVNINPDAGMYQCPVWSTGNKTDRIVRISCSNWAAISGISITGLFLSKPQKLNIPFNAMYRLKNLHMAQSGIYAQITEFDTGVLSLPSFTSLSIAGQYFTTDSRFYGNIQNDILNARLTTLTWTGVGTGNTATSKNKAFASTNFLAVNPITLPQLQSLTIEYSYLAGYDDSESGEGAYPDVWNTFPNLKAFSLNLGLFTRMPEKLNYLPVTLQTLNFLYSAFVKDWTDLSNLVNLVEINFTGNGQFTSSLPSWMSALTKLKRLRLTSVGANGNTTDTNWQNNFYTNLYQLVVANAPITGTSASPFRSMTISTRNADGTIVSMQLVSGTEQAPAGFMPGISNGTPASPAEMIYVLKNQYDHTIAYPA
;
A
#
# COMPACT_ATOMS: atom_id res chain seq x y z
N MET A 1 -34.94 12.87 6.94
CA MET A 1 -36.17 12.26 7.49
C MET A 1 -35.83 10.91 8.09
N ILE A 2 -36.27 10.62 9.32
CA ILE A 2 -36.06 9.33 9.99
C ILE A 2 -37.39 8.58 9.94
N LEU A 3 -37.48 7.51 9.16
CA LEU A 3 -38.62 6.58 9.18
C LEU A 3 -38.19 5.31 9.91
N GLN A 4 -38.81 5.01 11.05
CA GLN A 4 -38.70 3.71 11.70
C GLN A 4 -39.81 2.79 11.20
N PHE A 5 -39.46 1.64 10.62
CA PHE A 5 -40.42 0.59 10.28
C PHE A 5 -39.82 -0.77 10.67
N ASN A 6 -40.52 -1.56 11.49
CA ASN A 6 -40.11 -2.90 11.95
C ASN A 6 -38.63 -3.01 12.35
N HIS A 7 -38.19 -2.19 13.31
CA HIS A 7 -36.81 -2.13 13.82
C HIS A 7 -35.73 -1.70 12.80
N LYS A 8 -36.11 -1.27 11.60
CA LYS A 8 -35.18 -0.70 10.60
C LYS A 8 -35.37 0.81 10.53
N THR A 9 -34.27 1.54 10.72
CA THR A 9 -34.24 3.00 10.55
C THR A 9 -33.84 3.32 9.11
N LEU A 10 -34.80 3.76 8.29
CA LEU A 10 -34.52 4.33 6.97
C LEU A 10 -34.15 5.80 7.16
N ARG A 11 -32.86 6.11 7.02
CA ARG A 11 -32.36 7.49 6.99
C ARG A 11 -32.19 7.91 5.53
N PHE A 12 -33.06 8.81 5.08
CA PHE A 12 -32.91 9.48 3.79
C PHE A 12 -32.27 10.86 4.01
N GLY A 13 -31.24 11.16 3.22
CA GLY A 13 -30.55 12.45 3.16
C GLY A 13 -29.13 12.44 3.72
N GLY A 14 -28.43 13.56 3.52
CA GLY A 14 -27.04 13.79 3.93
C GLY A 14 -26.19 14.22 2.75
N ASP A 15 -25.30 15.18 2.97
CA ASP A 15 -24.34 15.65 1.97
C ASP A 15 -22.93 15.33 2.47
N MET A 16 -22.05 14.95 1.56
CA MET A 16 -20.63 15.14 1.81
C MET A 16 -20.32 16.63 1.66
N ILE A 17 -19.62 17.22 2.63
CA ILE A 17 -19.27 18.64 2.60
C ILE A 17 -17.77 18.80 2.71
N PHE A 18 -17.19 19.53 1.75
CA PHE A 18 -15.77 19.85 1.72
C PHE A 18 -15.56 21.36 1.58
N ILE A 19 -14.54 21.88 2.24
CA ILE A 19 -14.04 23.23 2.04
C ILE A 19 -12.73 23.14 1.25
N VAL A 20 -12.77 23.53 -0.01
CA VAL A 20 -11.69 23.33 -0.98
C VAL A 20 -11.21 24.63 -1.59
N SER A 21 -10.00 24.60 -2.16
CA SER A 21 -9.42 25.65 -3.00
C SER A 21 -9.11 25.11 -4.39
N GLY A 22 -8.55 25.95 -5.26
CA GLY A 22 -8.20 25.57 -6.64
C GLY A 22 -9.35 25.78 -7.62
N THR A 23 -9.17 25.29 -8.84
CA THR A 23 -10.12 25.43 -9.96
C THR A 23 -11.04 24.23 -10.16
N SER A 24 -10.87 23.16 -9.36
CA SER A 24 -11.71 21.96 -9.31
C SER A 24 -11.75 21.38 -7.89
N LEU A 25 -12.48 20.27 -7.66
CA LEU A 25 -12.62 19.64 -6.33
C LEU A 25 -11.40 18.82 -5.91
N THR A 26 -10.74 18.18 -6.88
CA THR A 26 -9.71 17.19 -6.64
C THR A 26 -8.66 17.21 -7.73
N GLY A 27 -7.39 17.01 -7.33
CA GLY A 27 -6.29 16.67 -8.22
C GLY A 27 -6.12 15.17 -8.43
N GLY A 28 -6.83 14.35 -7.65
CA GLY A 28 -6.89 12.90 -7.77
C GLY A 28 -8.27 12.44 -8.28
N SER A 29 -9.00 11.71 -7.44
CA SER A 29 -10.32 11.20 -7.79
C SER A 29 -11.26 11.04 -6.60
N ILE A 30 -12.57 11.11 -6.84
CA ILE A 30 -13.59 10.63 -5.90
C ILE A 30 -14.27 9.45 -6.56
N GLN A 31 -14.23 8.28 -5.94
CA GLN A 31 -14.85 7.07 -6.43
C GLN A 31 -15.85 6.54 -5.42
N LEU A 32 -17.05 6.26 -5.90
CA LEU A 32 -18.12 5.57 -5.19
C LEU A 32 -18.39 4.25 -5.88
N THR A 33 -18.41 3.18 -5.09
CA THR A 33 -18.80 1.84 -5.55
C THR A 33 -20.14 1.49 -4.94
N GLY A 34 -21.12 1.17 -5.77
CA GLY A 34 -22.45 0.74 -5.39
C GLY A 34 -22.57 -0.78 -5.29
N THR A 35 -23.71 -1.21 -4.75
CA THR A 35 -24.12 -2.62 -4.70
C THR A 35 -24.83 -2.97 -6.01
N THR A 36 -24.52 -4.14 -6.58
CA THR A 36 -25.17 -4.63 -7.81
C THR A 36 -26.70 -4.57 -7.71
N GLY A 37 -27.34 -4.02 -8.73
CA GLY A 37 -28.80 -3.87 -8.80
C GLY A 37 -29.38 -2.67 -8.05
N LEU A 38 -28.54 -1.86 -7.38
CA LEU A 38 -28.97 -0.63 -6.71
C LEU A 38 -28.32 0.58 -7.39
N PRO A 39 -28.97 1.17 -8.42
CA PRO A 39 -28.42 2.36 -9.08
C PRO A 39 -28.38 3.53 -8.10
N PHE A 40 -27.42 4.42 -8.33
CA PHE A 40 -27.32 5.68 -7.63
C PHE A 40 -26.81 6.77 -8.57
N SER A 41 -26.88 8.01 -8.11
CA SER A 41 -26.31 9.17 -8.78
C SER A 41 -25.83 10.12 -7.70
N ILE A 42 -24.81 10.91 -8.02
CA ILE A 42 -24.42 12.02 -7.16
C ILE A 42 -24.73 13.34 -7.83
N THR A 43 -25.09 14.32 -7.03
CA THR A 43 -25.28 15.70 -7.47
C THR A 43 -24.32 16.59 -6.69
N ILE A 44 -23.45 17.28 -7.42
CA ILE A 44 -22.44 18.19 -6.88
C ILE A 44 -22.99 19.61 -6.97
N ASP A 45 -23.04 20.27 -5.82
CA ASP A 45 -23.21 21.70 -5.68
C ASP A 45 -21.83 22.36 -5.54
N PRO A 46 -21.36 23.09 -6.56
CA PRO A 46 -20.03 23.71 -6.57
C PRO A 46 -19.90 24.89 -5.59
N GLY A 47 -21.01 25.35 -5.00
CA GLY A 47 -21.00 26.41 -3.98
C GLY A 47 -20.66 27.81 -4.50
N ASP A 48 -20.81 28.05 -5.80
CA ASP A 48 -20.60 29.38 -6.42
C ASP A 48 -21.81 29.94 -7.16
N GLY A 49 -22.99 29.37 -6.93
CA GLY A 49 -24.23 29.80 -7.57
C GLY A 49 -24.40 29.28 -9.00
N THR A 50 -23.48 28.46 -9.51
CA THR A 50 -23.75 27.71 -10.75
C THR A 50 -24.68 26.52 -10.54
N ASP A 51 -25.23 26.04 -11.64
CA ASP A 51 -26.11 24.88 -11.65
C ASP A 51 -25.42 23.65 -11.07
N LYS A 52 -26.20 22.87 -10.33
CA LYS A 52 -25.76 21.60 -9.78
C LYS A 52 -25.55 20.59 -10.91
N LEU A 53 -24.51 19.77 -10.80
CA LEU A 53 -24.16 18.78 -11.80
C LEU A 53 -24.45 17.38 -11.27
N THR A 54 -25.23 16.59 -12.01
CA THR A 54 -25.61 15.23 -11.64
C THR A 54 -24.89 14.20 -12.50
N TYR A 55 -24.33 13.19 -11.83
CA TYR A 55 -23.59 12.09 -12.44
C TYR A 55 -24.25 10.77 -12.07
N PRO A 56 -24.74 9.96 -13.03
CA PRO A 56 -25.30 8.64 -12.74
C PRO A 56 -24.20 7.59 -12.57
N SER A 57 -24.43 6.56 -11.76
CA SER A 57 -23.57 5.38 -11.72
C SER A 57 -23.77 4.54 -12.99
N ILE A 58 -22.71 3.97 -13.54
CA ILE A 58 -22.81 2.92 -14.56
C ILE A 58 -22.43 1.58 -13.93
N GLY A 59 -23.36 0.62 -13.99
CA GLY A 59 -23.26 -0.61 -13.21
C GLY A 59 -23.13 -0.30 -11.72
N THR A 60 -22.01 -0.65 -11.12
CA THR A 60 -21.69 -0.35 -9.72
C THR A 60 -20.75 0.83 -9.53
N THR A 61 -20.35 1.52 -10.61
CA THR A 61 -19.21 2.45 -10.56
C THR A 61 -19.66 3.87 -10.82
N LEU A 62 -19.16 4.78 -9.99
CA LEU A 62 -19.10 6.21 -10.29
C LEU A 62 -17.74 6.74 -9.85
N ARG A 63 -17.02 7.38 -10.75
CA ARG A 63 -15.73 8.00 -10.46
C ARG A 63 -15.66 9.39 -11.07
N LEU A 64 -15.21 10.35 -10.28
CA LEU A 64 -14.86 11.69 -10.71
C LEU A 64 -13.34 11.80 -10.76
N TYR A 65 -12.78 12.17 -11.90
CA TYR A 65 -11.38 12.47 -12.08
C TYR A 65 -11.11 13.96 -12.11
N ASN A 66 -9.86 14.34 -11.86
CA ASN A 66 -9.37 15.68 -12.15
C ASN A 66 -9.56 16.06 -13.64
N THR A 67 -9.62 17.36 -13.92
CA THR A 67 -9.81 17.89 -15.28
C THR A 67 -8.71 17.43 -16.24
N GLY A 68 -9.11 17.00 -17.45
CA GLY A 68 -8.17 16.56 -18.49
C GLY A 68 -7.58 15.16 -18.28
N ASN A 69 -8.10 14.36 -17.34
CA ASN A 69 -7.64 12.98 -17.15
C ASN A 69 -7.98 12.10 -18.36
N VAL A 70 -6.99 11.38 -18.89
CA VAL A 70 -7.16 10.51 -20.07
C VAL A 70 -8.09 9.31 -19.84
N ASN A 71 -8.41 8.98 -18.58
CA ASN A 71 -9.28 7.86 -18.22
C ASN A 71 -10.77 8.25 -18.12
N ILE A 72 -11.15 9.47 -18.51
CA ILE A 72 -12.56 9.88 -18.54
C ILE A 72 -13.30 9.06 -19.60
N ASN A 73 -14.31 8.33 -19.15
CA ASN A 73 -15.19 7.49 -19.96
C ASN A 73 -16.59 7.44 -19.30
N PRO A 74 -17.51 8.32 -19.69
CA PRO A 74 -18.86 8.36 -19.13
C PRO A 74 -19.63 7.04 -19.25
N ASP A 75 -19.42 6.27 -20.32
CA ASP A 75 -20.05 4.97 -20.53
C ASP A 75 -19.55 3.88 -19.55
N ALA A 76 -18.43 4.14 -18.86
CA ALA A 76 -17.91 3.32 -17.78
C ALA A 76 -18.14 3.95 -16.39
N GLY A 77 -18.92 5.03 -16.29
CA GLY A 77 -19.16 5.76 -15.05
C GLY A 77 -17.95 6.58 -14.57
N MET A 78 -17.03 6.92 -15.48
CA MET A 78 -15.83 7.70 -15.21
C MET A 78 -15.99 9.11 -15.79
N TYR A 79 -16.24 10.09 -14.93
CA TYR A 79 -16.58 11.45 -15.30
C TYR A 79 -15.47 12.44 -14.96
N GLN A 80 -15.47 13.58 -15.64
CA GLN A 80 -14.69 14.72 -15.20
C GLN A 80 -15.34 15.39 -13.98
N CYS A 81 -14.54 15.79 -13.02
CA CYS A 81 -14.96 16.68 -11.95
C CYS A 81 -15.34 18.07 -12.51
N PRO A 82 -16.32 18.77 -11.92
CA PRO A 82 -16.60 20.15 -12.30
C PRO A 82 -15.37 21.07 -12.21
N VAL A 83 -15.24 21.91 -13.23
CA VAL A 83 -14.37 23.08 -13.21
C VAL A 83 -15.20 24.26 -12.71
N TRP A 84 -14.65 25.00 -11.75
CA TRP A 84 -15.38 26.13 -11.16
C TRP A 84 -15.46 27.30 -12.13
N SER A 85 -16.67 27.76 -12.44
CA SER A 85 -16.89 28.91 -13.32
C SER A 85 -16.32 30.21 -12.75
N THR A 86 -16.30 30.32 -11.42
CA THR A 86 -15.75 31.47 -10.69
C THR A 86 -14.24 31.37 -10.46
N GLY A 87 -13.57 30.39 -11.08
CA GLY A 87 -12.14 30.19 -10.97
C GLY A 87 -11.66 29.76 -9.58
N ASN A 88 -10.39 30.05 -9.29
CA ASN A 88 -9.77 29.72 -8.01
C ASN A 88 -10.31 30.62 -6.89
N LYS A 89 -10.78 30.01 -5.81
CA LYS A 89 -11.17 30.69 -4.57
C LYS A 89 -10.40 30.10 -3.41
N THR A 90 -10.08 30.93 -2.42
CA THR A 90 -9.39 30.50 -1.20
C THR A 90 -10.20 29.45 -0.45
N ASP A 91 -11.49 29.71 -0.21
CA ASP A 91 -12.40 28.80 0.45
C ASP A 91 -13.67 28.64 -0.40
N ARG A 92 -13.98 27.39 -0.76
CA ARG A 92 -15.21 27.02 -1.47
C ARG A 92 -15.88 25.85 -0.77
N ILE A 93 -17.14 26.01 -0.42
CA ILE A 93 -17.93 24.94 0.19
C ILE A 93 -18.60 24.13 -0.91
N VAL A 94 -18.10 22.93 -1.17
CA VAL A 94 -18.68 21.99 -2.13
C VAL A 94 -19.54 20.98 -1.39
N ARG A 95 -20.75 20.72 -1.88
CA ARG A 95 -21.65 19.69 -1.35
C ARG A 95 -21.88 18.60 -2.37
N ILE A 96 -21.79 17.35 -1.95
CA ILE A 96 -22.12 16.19 -2.77
C ILE A 96 -23.27 15.46 -2.12
N SER A 97 -24.42 15.48 -2.79
CA SER A 97 -25.58 14.68 -2.42
C SER A 97 -25.61 13.39 -3.24
N CYS A 98 -26.27 12.35 -2.73
CA CYS A 98 -26.48 11.10 -3.46
C CYS A 98 -27.96 10.73 -3.43
N SER A 99 -28.46 10.26 -4.57
CA SER A 99 -29.85 9.78 -4.67
C SER A 99 -30.10 8.52 -3.83
N ASN A 100 -29.07 7.74 -3.53
CA ASN A 100 -29.19 6.51 -2.77
C ASN A 100 -27.89 6.15 -2.00
N TRP A 101 -27.66 6.78 -0.86
CA TRP A 101 -26.51 6.44 0.01
C TRP A 101 -26.49 4.97 0.46
N ALA A 102 -27.65 4.34 0.58
CA ALA A 102 -27.79 2.94 0.95
C ALA A 102 -27.25 1.97 -0.12
N ALA A 103 -27.09 2.41 -1.37
CA ALA A 103 -26.47 1.62 -2.42
C ALA A 103 -24.94 1.51 -2.24
N ILE A 104 -24.31 2.48 -1.56
CA ILE A 104 -22.86 2.61 -1.53
C ILE A 104 -22.22 1.52 -0.67
N SER A 105 -21.31 0.76 -1.27
CA SER A 105 -20.51 -0.29 -0.65
C SER A 105 -19.02 0.05 -0.54
N GLY A 106 -18.54 1.08 -1.25
CA GLY A 106 -17.15 1.53 -1.14
C GLY A 106 -16.98 3.02 -1.46
N ILE A 107 -16.07 3.67 -0.74
CA ILE A 107 -15.67 5.06 -0.97
C ILE A 107 -14.16 5.13 -1.08
N SER A 108 -13.68 5.81 -2.11
CA SER A 108 -12.27 6.18 -2.27
C SER A 108 -12.18 7.66 -2.59
N ILE A 109 -11.54 8.43 -1.72
CA ILE A 109 -11.33 9.87 -1.90
C ILE A 109 -9.83 10.12 -1.97
N THR A 110 -9.34 10.58 -3.11
CA THR A 110 -7.92 10.84 -3.33
C THR A 110 -7.67 12.26 -3.81
N GLY A 111 -6.68 12.94 -3.23
CA GLY A 111 -6.15 14.22 -3.74
C GLY A 111 -7.13 15.40 -3.69
N LEU A 112 -7.99 15.48 -2.67
CA LEU A 112 -8.85 16.66 -2.48
C LEU A 112 -8.00 17.92 -2.26
N PHE A 113 -8.39 19.02 -2.90
CA PHE A 113 -7.77 20.32 -2.67
C PHE A 113 -8.34 21.02 -1.45
N LEU A 114 -8.27 20.41 -0.27
CA LEU A 114 -8.78 21.05 0.95
C LEU A 114 -8.05 22.37 1.18
N SER A 115 -8.80 23.44 1.40
CA SER A 115 -8.22 24.78 1.60
C SER A 115 -7.71 25.00 3.02
N LYS A 116 -8.32 24.30 3.99
CA LYS A 116 -7.96 24.36 5.41
C LYS A 116 -8.19 23.02 6.11
N PRO A 117 -7.51 22.80 7.26
CA PRO A 117 -7.71 21.59 8.04
C PRO A 117 -9.18 21.46 8.44
N GLN A 118 -9.78 20.28 8.23
CA GLN A 118 -11.22 20.11 8.49
C GLN A 118 -11.61 18.67 8.82
N LYS A 119 -12.75 18.56 9.50
CA LYS A 119 -13.44 17.29 9.71
C LYS A 119 -14.09 16.84 8.42
N LEU A 120 -13.89 15.57 8.09
CA LEU A 120 -14.57 14.90 7.00
C LEU A 120 -16.04 14.69 7.35
N ASN A 121 -16.90 15.52 6.77
CA ASN A 121 -18.34 15.45 6.96
C ASN A 121 -18.96 14.54 5.88
N ILE A 122 -18.99 13.23 6.13
CA ILE A 122 -19.60 12.22 5.26
C ILE A 122 -20.75 11.55 6.00
N PRO A 123 -21.93 11.36 5.37
CA PRO A 123 -23.10 10.76 6.02
C PRO A 123 -22.98 9.22 6.09
N PHE A 124 -21.96 8.71 6.80
CA PHE A 124 -21.70 7.26 6.89
C PHE A 124 -22.89 6.49 7.46
N ASN A 125 -23.66 7.10 8.36
CA ASN A 125 -24.88 6.54 8.91
C ASN A 125 -25.96 6.20 7.85
N ALA A 126 -25.90 6.79 6.65
CA ALA A 126 -26.79 6.47 5.54
C ALA A 126 -26.25 5.33 4.64
N MET A 127 -25.03 4.86 4.88
CA MET A 127 -24.29 3.91 4.03
C MET A 127 -24.14 2.54 4.71
N TYR A 128 -25.24 1.93 5.14
CA TYR A 128 -25.19 0.67 5.93
C TYR A 128 -24.54 -0.53 5.21
N ARG A 129 -24.32 -0.44 3.89
CA ARG A 129 -23.61 -1.45 3.07
C ARG A 129 -22.13 -1.14 2.87
N LEU A 130 -21.63 -0.02 3.39
CA LEU A 130 -20.25 0.39 3.21
C LEU A 130 -19.30 -0.65 3.80
N LYS A 131 -18.41 -1.17 2.95
CA LYS A 131 -17.37 -2.14 3.31
C LYS A 131 -16.00 -1.50 3.44
N ASN A 132 -15.70 -0.58 2.51
CA ASN A 132 -14.37 -0.05 2.32
C ASN A 132 -14.39 1.49 2.35
N LEU A 133 -13.53 2.08 3.17
CA LEU A 133 -13.20 3.50 3.12
C LEU A 133 -11.71 3.62 2.82
N HIS A 134 -11.38 4.24 1.70
CA HIS A 134 -10.03 4.64 1.35
C HIS A 134 -9.96 6.17 1.26
N MET A 135 -8.98 6.75 1.92
CA MET A 135 -8.69 8.17 1.85
C MET A 135 -7.21 8.36 1.59
N ALA A 136 -6.87 8.99 0.48
CA ALA A 136 -5.51 9.40 0.18
C ALA A 136 -5.41 10.90 -0.04
N GLN A 137 -4.37 11.53 0.49
CA GLN A 137 -4.02 12.88 0.06
C GLN A 137 -2.61 12.89 -0.52
N SER A 138 -2.40 13.81 -1.44
CA SER A 138 -1.12 14.04 -2.11
C SER A 138 -0.89 15.54 -2.14
N GLY A 139 0.26 15.98 -1.63
CA GLY A 139 0.75 17.35 -1.82
C GLY A 139 0.59 18.30 -0.62
N ILE A 140 0.64 19.59 -0.94
CA ILE A 140 0.72 20.75 -0.01
C ILE A 140 -0.63 21.23 0.53
N TYR A 141 -1.72 20.54 0.19
CA TYR A 141 -3.07 20.97 0.56
C TYR A 141 -3.37 20.67 2.02
N ALA A 142 -4.39 21.34 2.55
CA ALA A 142 -4.74 21.19 3.94
C ALA A 142 -5.29 19.79 4.25
N GLN A 143 -5.20 19.39 5.51
CA GLN A 143 -5.28 17.98 5.89
C GLN A 143 -6.65 17.64 6.51
N ILE A 144 -7.02 16.35 6.47
CA ILE A 144 -8.16 15.84 7.22
C ILE A 144 -7.77 15.81 8.70
N THR A 145 -8.46 16.58 9.54
CA THR A 145 -8.17 16.62 10.98
C THR A 145 -8.95 15.58 11.76
N GLU A 146 -10.14 15.22 11.27
CA GLU A 146 -11.04 14.25 11.88
C GLU A 146 -11.96 13.61 10.81
N PHE A 147 -12.53 12.44 11.07
CA PHE A 147 -13.68 11.91 10.31
C PHE A 147 -14.71 11.29 11.26
N ASP A 148 -15.96 11.18 10.80
CA ASP A 148 -17.04 10.56 11.58
C ASP A 148 -16.76 9.07 11.83
N THR A 149 -16.49 8.71 13.08
CA THR A 149 -16.24 7.34 13.53
C THR A 149 -17.49 6.46 13.49
N GLY A 150 -18.67 7.03 13.23
CA GLY A 150 -19.89 6.30 12.95
C GLY A 150 -19.74 5.27 11.82
N VAL A 151 -18.80 5.48 10.89
CA VAL A 151 -18.42 4.49 9.86
C VAL A 151 -18.06 3.12 10.44
N LEU A 152 -17.51 3.10 11.64
CA LEU A 152 -17.05 1.88 12.31
C LEU A 152 -18.19 1.15 12.97
N SER A 153 -19.33 1.79 13.21
CA SER A 153 -20.52 1.09 13.70
C SER A 153 -21.24 0.30 12.62
N LEU A 154 -20.88 0.51 11.34
CA LEU A 154 -21.60 -0.07 10.22
C LEU A 154 -21.45 -1.60 10.17
N PRO A 155 -22.54 -2.33 9.87
CA PRO A 155 -22.58 -3.80 9.94
C PRO A 155 -21.63 -4.48 8.95
N SER A 156 -21.37 -3.84 7.81
CA SER A 156 -20.58 -4.41 6.71
C SER A 156 -19.18 -3.84 6.59
N PHE A 157 -18.76 -2.94 7.49
CA PHE A 157 -17.48 -2.25 7.37
C PHE A 157 -16.31 -3.15 7.76
N THR A 158 -15.39 -3.38 6.84
CA THR A 158 -14.27 -4.35 6.99
C THR A 158 -12.92 -3.80 6.59
N SER A 159 -12.84 -2.66 5.89
CA SER A 159 -11.57 -2.10 5.43
C SER A 159 -11.51 -0.59 5.65
N LEU A 160 -10.49 -0.18 6.41
CA LEU A 160 -10.13 1.22 6.60
C LEU A 160 -8.72 1.46 6.04
N SER A 161 -8.60 2.40 5.11
CA SER A 161 -7.32 2.81 4.55
C SER A 161 -7.20 4.32 4.59
N ILE A 162 -6.36 4.81 5.49
CA ILE A 162 -5.97 6.21 5.58
C ILE A 162 -4.53 6.30 5.10
N ALA A 163 -4.36 6.68 3.84
CA ALA A 163 -3.09 6.74 3.13
C ALA A 163 -2.68 8.18 2.81
N GLY A 164 -1.38 8.47 2.67
CA GLY A 164 -0.86 9.79 2.27
C GLY A 164 -1.38 10.99 3.08
N GLN A 165 -2.00 10.76 4.25
CA GLN A 165 -2.43 11.83 5.12
C GLN A 165 -1.21 12.25 5.93
N TYR A 166 -0.89 13.53 5.84
CA TYR A 166 -0.16 14.17 6.91
C TYR A 166 -1.23 14.62 7.89
N PHE A 167 -1.10 14.26 9.17
CA PHE A 167 -1.95 14.86 10.18
C PHE A 167 -1.19 16.08 10.73
N THR A 168 -1.90 17.16 11.03
CA THR A 168 -1.31 18.32 11.69
C THR A 168 -1.11 18.02 13.18
N THR A 169 -0.20 18.71 13.87
CA THR A 169 0.10 18.44 15.30
C THR A 169 -1.08 18.61 16.25
N ASP A 170 -2.10 19.37 15.84
CA ASP A 170 -3.37 19.58 16.55
C ASP A 170 -4.43 18.50 16.23
N SER A 171 -4.21 17.65 15.21
CA SER A 171 -5.08 16.50 14.98
C SER A 171 -4.82 15.43 16.03
N ARG A 172 -5.89 14.85 16.59
CA ARG A 172 -5.79 13.67 17.47
C ARG A 172 -5.21 12.44 16.76
N PHE A 173 -5.20 12.41 15.44
CA PHE A 173 -4.59 11.35 14.64
C PHE A 173 -3.09 11.57 14.37
N TYR A 174 -2.52 12.69 14.83
CA TYR A 174 -1.10 12.99 14.71
C TYR A 174 -0.22 11.96 15.43
N GLY A 175 0.40 11.09 14.64
CA GLY A 175 1.28 10.06 15.20
C GLY A 175 0.56 8.99 16.03
N ASN A 176 -0.77 8.86 15.90
CA ASN A 176 -1.58 7.99 16.74
C ASN A 176 -2.71 7.32 15.95
N ILE A 177 -2.97 6.05 16.28
CA ILE A 177 -4.23 5.37 15.97
C ILE A 177 -5.10 5.45 17.21
N GLN A 178 -6.28 6.03 17.10
CA GLN A 178 -7.20 6.15 18.25
C GLN A 178 -7.94 4.82 18.49
N ASN A 179 -8.24 4.49 19.76
CA ASN A 179 -8.95 3.24 20.05
C ASN A 179 -10.34 3.20 19.44
N ASP A 180 -10.97 4.37 19.33
CA ASP A 180 -12.30 4.52 18.75
C ASP A 180 -12.32 4.37 17.22
N ILE A 181 -11.15 4.28 16.56
CA ILE A 181 -11.05 3.94 15.14
C ILE A 181 -10.87 2.43 14.86
N LEU A 182 -10.76 1.63 15.91
CA LEU A 182 -10.55 0.20 15.83
C LEU A 182 -11.88 -0.54 15.94
N ASN A 183 -12.13 -1.45 15.01
CA ASN A 183 -13.36 -2.24 14.97
C ASN A 183 -13.03 -3.72 14.75
N ALA A 184 -13.65 -4.59 15.55
CA ALA A 184 -13.37 -6.03 15.54
C ALA A 184 -13.68 -6.76 14.22
N ARG A 185 -14.45 -6.14 13.32
CA ARG A 185 -14.77 -6.65 11.98
C ARG A 185 -13.75 -6.25 10.91
N LEU A 186 -12.82 -5.35 11.22
CA LEU A 186 -11.80 -4.95 10.26
C LEU A 186 -10.94 -6.16 9.88
N THR A 187 -10.89 -6.43 8.59
CA THR A 187 -9.97 -7.39 7.98
C THR A 187 -8.76 -6.69 7.38
N THR A 188 -8.86 -5.39 7.11
CA THR A 188 -7.79 -4.59 6.51
C THR A 188 -7.68 -3.24 7.21
N LEU A 189 -6.46 -2.91 7.64
CA LEU A 189 -6.10 -1.60 8.18
C LEU A 189 -4.84 -1.10 7.48
N THR A 190 -4.98 0.01 6.75
CA THR A 190 -3.86 0.81 6.26
C THR A 190 -3.89 2.14 6.97
N TRP A 191 -2.76 2.54 7.53
CA TRP A 191 -2.66 3.76 8.29
C TRP A 191 -1.34 4.47 8.03
N THR A 192 -1.40 5.75 7.68
CA THR A 192 -0.22 6.54 7.30
C THR A 192 -0.05 7.81 8.12
N GLY A 193 1.10 8.45 7.97
CA GLY A 193 1.38 9.73 8.62
C GLY A 193 1.63 9.61 10.12
N VAL A 194 2.00 8.41 10.59
CA VAL A 194 2.27 8.15 12.00
C VAL A 194 3.71 8.52 12.31
N GLY A 195 3.97 9.82 12.45
CA GLY A 195 5.28 10.34 12.80
C GLY A 195 5.74 11.44 11.86
N THR A 196 4.83 12.30 11.39
CA THR A 196 5.11 13.44 10.51
C THR A 196 5.98 14.51 11.17
N GLY A 197 7.23 14.18 11.45
CA GLY A 197 8.32 14.99 11.01
C GLY A 197 8.55 14.67 9.54
N ASN A 198 8.35 15.64 8.66
CA ASN A 198 9.22 15.69 7.50
C ASN A 198 10.67 15.72 8.06
N THR A 199 11.64 15.09 7.42
CA THR A 199 13.07 15.24 7.78
C THR A 199 13.48 16.71 7.91
N ALA A 200 12.80 17.62 7.21
CA ALA A 200 12.95 19.08 7.33
C ALA A 200 12.43 19.70 8.64
N THR A 201 11.65 18.97 9.44
CA THR A 201 10.98 19.47 10.66
C THR A 201 11.46 18.79 11.94
N SER A 202 12.24 17.71 11.85
CA SER A 202 12.79 16.95 13.00
C SER A 202 11.73 16.40 13.99
N LYS A 203 10.45 16.26 13.58
CA LYS A 203 9.33 15.82 14.44
C LYS A 203 8.97 14.35 14.30
N ASN A 204 9.96 13.49 14.03
CA ASN A 204 9.74 12.05 13.91
C ASN A 204 9.33 11.48 15.27
N LYS A 205 8.36 10.56 15.28
CA LYS A 205 7.95 9.83 16.49
C LYS A 205 8.56 8.43 16.47
N ALA A 206 9.01 7.93 17.62
CA ALA A 206 9.33 6.52 17.79
C ALA A 206 8.05 5.70 17.99
N PHE A 207 8.07 4.40 17.68
CA PHE A 207 6.92 3.48 17.88
C PHE A 207 6.38 3.55 19.31
N ALA A 208 7.25 3.63 20.32
CA ALA A 208 6.87 3.72 21.73
C ALA A 208 6.05 4.98 22.07
N SER A 209 6.17 6.05 21.29
CA SER A 209 5.42 7.29 21.47
C SER A 209 4.09 7.34 20.70
N THR A 210 3.73 6.23 20.05
CA THR A 210 2.48 6.07 19.31
C THR A 210 1.50 5.19 20.11
N ASN A 211 0.22 5.27 19.79
CA ASN A 211 -0.80 4.35 20.35
C ASN A 211 -0.93 3.04 19.55
N PHE A 212 0.15 2.54 18.94
CA PHE A 212 0.08 1.33 18.11
C PHE A 212 -0.16 0.02 18.88
N LEU A 213 0.05 -0.01 20.20
CA LEU A 213 -0.35 -1.12 21.05
C LEU A 213 -1.87 -1.37 21.06
N ALA A 214 -2.66 -0.35 20.71
CA ALA A 214 -4.11 -0.49 20.55
C ALA A 214 -4.49 -1.39 19.38
N VAL A 215 -3.66 -1.44 18.34
CA VAL A 215 -3.78 -2.38 17.23
C VAL A 215 -3.31 -3.73 17.75
N ASN A 216 -4.24 -4.61 18.11
CA ASN A 216 -3.91 -5.92 18.66
C ASN A 216 -5.01 -6.95 18.34
N PRO A 217 -4.76 -8.25 18.56
CA PRO A 217 -5.74 -9.30 18.20
C PRO A 217 -7.03 -9.28 19.02
N ILE A 218 -7.04 -8.63 20.19
CA ILE A 218 -8.26 -8.47 21.01
C ILE A 218 -9.18 -7.43 20.36
N THR A 219 -8.62 -6.31 19.91
CA THR A 219 -9.38 -5.23 19.27
C THR A 219 -9.71 -5.52 17.81
N LEU A 220 -8.84 -6.23 17.09
CA LEU A 220 -8.96 -6.55 15.67
C LEU A 220 -8.76 -8.06 15.39
N PRO A 221 -9.60 -8.96 15.94
CA PRO A 221 -9.42 -10.41 15.83
C PRO A 221 -9.51 -10.95 14.39
N GLN A 222 -10.17 -10.21 13.49
CA GLN A 222 -10.36 -10.58 12.09
C GLN A 222 -9.30 -9.99 11.15
N LEU A 223 -8.30 -9.28 11.67
CA LEU A 223 -7.32 -8.58 10.86
C LEU A 223 -6.49 -9.55 10.01
N GLN A 224 -6.50 -9.34 8.70
CA GLN A 224 -5.75 -10.11 7.71
C GLN A 224 -4.65 -9.30 7.04
N SER A 225 -4.78 -7.98 7.00
CA SER A 225 -3.79 -7.09 6.40
C SER A 225 -3.57 -5.86 7.30
N LEU A 226 -2.33 -5.65 7.71
CA LEU A 226 -1.88 -4.47 8.44
C LEU A 226 -0.81 -3.74 7.62
N THR A 227 -1.01 -2.45 7.40
CA THR A 227 -0.08 -1.63 6.63
C THR A 227 0.13 -0.30 7.33
N ILE A 228 1.39 -0.02 7.66
CA ILE A 228 1.84 1.28 8.17
C ILE A 228 2.75 1.90 7.11
N GLU A 229 2.38 3.07 6.58
CA GLU A 229 3.18 3.77 5.55
C GLU A 229 3.43 5.24 5.90
N TYR A 230 4.38 5.89 5.23
CA TYR A 230 4.70 7.32 5.38
C TYR A 230 4.81 7.75 6.84
N SER A 231 5.33 6.85 7.67
CA SER A 231 5.31 7.06 9.11
C SER A 231 6.55 7.83 9.56
N TYR A 232 7.63 7.86 8.76
CA TYR A 232 8.92 8.47 9.15
C TYR A 232 9.32 8.08 10.58
N LEU A 233 8.89 6.89 11.01
CA LEU A 233 9.11 6.42 12.37
C LEU A 233 10.62 6.29 12.53
N ALA A 234 11.15 7.07 13.45
CA ALA A 234 12.53 6.98 13.85
C ALA A 234 12.64 5.75 14.75
N GLY A 235 13.02 4.61 14.17
CA GLY A 235 13.64 3.52 14.92
C GLY A 235 15.14 3.77 14.87
N TYR A 236 15.64 4.67 15.71
CA TYR A 236 17.07 4.72 15.96
C TYR A 236 17.41 3.51 16.82
N ASP A 237 18.27 2.64 16.27
CA ASP A 237 19.17 1.74 16.97
C ASP A 237 18.54 0.78 18.01
N ASP A 238 18.57 -0.52 17.73
CA ASP A 238 18.35 -1.56 18.75
C ASP A 238 19.59 -1.65 19.69
N SER A 239 20.05 -0.53 20.23
CA SER A 239 21.00 -0.52 21.34
C SER A 239 20.23 -0.57 22.66
N GLU A 240 19.80 -1.78 23.02
CA GLU A 240 19.55 -2.22 24.41
C GLU A 240 18.65 -1.35 25.32
N SER A 241 17.88 -0.41 24.74
CA SER A 241 17.11 0.61 25.49
C SER A 241 15.58 0.50 25.30
N GLY A 242 15.08 -0.58 24.70
CA GLY A 242 13.63 -0.85 24.67
C GLY A 242 12.79 0.03 23.72
N GLU A 243 13.41 0.76 22.79
CA GLU A 243 12.70 1.58 21.78
C GLU A 243 12.46 0.85 20.43
N GLY A 244 12.58 -0.48 20.45
CA GLY A 244 12.66 -1.36 19.29
C GLY A 244 11.43 -1.38 18.37
N ALA A 245 11.47 -2.31 17.41
CA ALA A 245 10.46 -2.56 16.37
C ALA A 245 8.98 -2.36 16.77
N TYR A 246 8.10 -2.40 15.76
CA TYR A 246 6.64 -2.44 15.95
C TYR A 246 6.19 -3.36 17.12
N PRO A 247 5.04 -3.09 17.76
CA PRO A 247 4.63 -3.78 18.98
C PRO A 247 4.61 -5.32 18.89
N ASP A 248 5.13 -6.00 19.91
CA ASP A 248 5.18 -7.47 19.99
C ASP A 248 3.81 -8.12 19.85
N VAL A 249 2.76 -7.44 20.30
CA VAL A 249 1.39 -7.95 20.20
C VAL A 249 0.97 -8.18 18.73
N TRP A 250 1.59 -7.51 17.76
CA TRP A 250 1.31 -7.73 16.33
C TRP A 250 1.79 -9.09 15.83
N ASN A 251 2.76 -9.70 16.52
CA ASN A 251 3.23 -11.06 16.25
C ASN A 251 2.18 -12.12 16.59
N THR A 252 1.09 -11.74 17.28
CA THR A 252 0.07 -12.68 17.76
C THR A 252 -1.26 -12.58 17.00
N PHE A 253 -1.32 -11.83 15.90
CA PHE A 253 -2.53 -11.78 15.05
C PHE A 253 -2.83 -13.14 14.41
N PRO A 254 -3.95 -13.80 14.73
CA PRO A 254 -4.19 -15.18 14.30
C PRO A 254 -4.40 -15.31 12.78
N ASN A 255 -4.90 -14.25 12.14
CA ASN A 255 -5.35 -14.27 10.76
C ASN A 255 -4.49 -13.42 9.80
N LEU A 256 -3.36 -12.86 10.27
CA LEU A 256 -2.56 -11.92 9.49
C LEU A 256 -1.88 -12.61 8.31
N LYS A 257 -2.21 -12.17 7.10
CA LYS A 257 -1.67 -12.69 5.83
C LYS A 257 -0.76 -11.69 5.12
N ALA A 258 -0.96 -10.40 5.35
CA ALA A 258 -0.16 -9.34 4.76
C ALA A 258 0.29 -8.34 5.81
N PHE A 259 1.57 -8.00 5.79
CA PHE A 259 2.18 -7.04 6.69
C PHE A 259 3.06 -6.08 5.90
N SER A 260 2.91 -4.78 6.17
CA SER A 260 3.66 -3.74 5.48
C SER A 260 4.18 -2.70 6.46
N LEU A 261 5.48 -2.44 6.42
CA LEU A 261 6.14 -1.32 7.10
C LEU A 261 6.91 -0.53 6.04
N ASN A 262 6.25 0.47 5.45
CA ASN A 262 6.76 1.19 4.29
C ASN A 262 7.22 2.59 4.70
N LEU A 263 8.27 3.10 4.04
CA LEU A 263 8.76 4.47 4.17
C LEU A 263 9.11 4.84 5.63
N GLY A 264 9.71 3.89 6.35
CA GLY A 264 10.25 4.12 7.69
C GLY A 264 11.70 4.59 7.64
N LEU A 265 12.16 5.23 8.71
CA LEU A 265 13.57 5.65 8.85
C LEU A 265 14.40 4.56 9.56
N PHE A 266 14.13 3.31 9.23
CA PHE A 266 14.82 2.16 9.80
C PHE A 266 16.26 2.11 9.28
N THR A 267 17.23 1.98 10.19
CA THR A 267 18.65 1.74 9.85
C THR A 267 18.95 0.25 9.63
N ARG A 268 18.07 -0.63 10.12
CA ARG A 268 18.13 -2.09 9.94
C ARG A 268 16.73 -2.68 9.86
N MET A 269 16.59 -3.83 9.23
CA MET A 269 15.34 -4.59 9.31
C MET A 269 15.09 -4.99 10.78
N PRO A 270 13.86 -4.91 11.30
CA PRO A 270 13.59 -5.34 12.65
C PRO A 270 13.62 -6.87 12.78
N GLU A 271 14.46 -7.40 13.68
CA GLU A 271 14.61 -8.85 13.92
C GLU A 271 13.28 -9.55 14.25
N LYS A 272 12.39 -8.82 14.94
CA LYS A 272 11.05 -9.28 15.32
C LYS A 272 10.14 -9.63 14.13
N LEU A 273 10.50 -9.23 12.91
CA LEU A 273 9.79 -9.69 11.71
C LEU A 273 9.74 -11.23 11.63
N ASN A 274 10.77 -11.94 12.12
CA ASN A 274 10.77 -13.41 12.19
C ASN A 274 9.74 -13.99 13.17
N TYR A 275 9.13 -13.17 14.00
CA TYR A 275 8.11 -13.57 14.98
C TYR A 275 6.69 -13.27 14.50
N LEU A 276 6.52 -12.67 13.32
CA LEU A 276 5.19 -12.48 12.75
C LEU A 276 4.45 -13.83 12.61
N PRO A 277 3.12 -13.81 12.60
CA PRO A 277 2.33 -15.03 12.52
C PRO A 277 2.73 -15.89 11.32
N VAL A 278 2.84 -17.20 11.52
CA VAL A 278 3.15 -18.15 10.43
C VAL A 278 2.10 -18.16 9.31
N THR A 279 0.94 -17.53 9.52
CA THR A 279 -0.09 -17.30 8.50
C THR A 279 0.29 -16.24 7.47
N LEU A 280 1.38 -15.50 7.68
CA LEU A 280 1.85 -14.44 6.80
C LEU A 280 2.26 -15.00 5.43
N GLN A 281 1.78 -14.33 4.38
CA GLN A 281 2.00 -14.68 2.97
C GLN A 281 2.68 -13.55 2.20
N THR A 282 2.55 -12.30 2.65
CA THR A 282 3.11 -11.12 2.00
C THR A 282 3.78 -10.21 3.01
N LEU A 283 5.04 -9.90 2.76
CA LEU A 283 5.81 -8.91 3.50
C LEU A 283 6.20 -7.76 2.57
N ASN A 284 5.76 -6.54 2.89
CA ASN A 284 6.22 -5.33 2.24
C ASN A 284 7.09 -4.51 3.19
N PHE A 285 8.25 -4.11 2.71
CA PHE A 285 9.16 -3.25 3.43
C PHE A 285 9.77 -2.28 2.42
N LEU A 286 8.99 -1.30 2.00
CA LEU A 286 9.30 -0.47 0.83
C LEU A 286 9.99 0.83 1.22
N TYR A 287 10.92 1.30 0.38
CA TYR A 287 11.55 2.62 0.49
C TYR A 287 12.14 2.95 1.88
N SER A 288 12.71 1.96 2.57
CA SER A 288 13.44 2.16 3.82
C SER A 288 14.90 2.46 3.51
N ALA A 289 15.18 3.74 3.24
CA ALA A 289 16.41 4.20 2.60
C ALA A 289 17.72 3.86 3.33
N PHE A 290 17.70 3.53 4.62
CA PHE A 290 18.92 3.24 5.41
C PHE A 290 19.10 1.75 5.71
N VAL A 291 18.16 0.89 5.32
CA VAL A 291 18.26 -0.55 5.56
C VAL A 291 19.20 -1.18 4.53
N LYS A 292 20.21 -1.89 5.04
CA LYS A 292 21.28 -2.50 4.26
C LYS A 292 21.24 -4.02 4.25
N ASP A 293 20.75 -4.64 5.32
CA ASP A 293 20.88 -6.08 5.54
C ASP A 293 19.54 -6.75 5.81
N TRP A 294 19.55 -8.06 5.56
CA TRP A 294 18.44 -8.96 5.85
C TRP A 294 18.28 -9.20 7.36
N THR A 295 17.04 -9.26 7.81
CA THR A 295 16.66 -9.97 9.04
C THR A 295 16.32 -11.42 8.71
N ASP A 296 16.57 -12.35 9.63
CA ASP A 296 16.09 -13.72 9.52
C ASP A 296 14.56 -13.79 9.39
N LEU A 297 14.06 -14.49 8.37
CA LEU A 297 12.63 -14.72 8.16
C LEU A 297 12.29 -16.22 8.09
N SER A 298 13.18 -17.09 8.56
CA SER A 298 13.05 -18.56 8.45
C SER A 298 11.74 -19.13 8.98
N ASN A 299 11.11 -18.48 9.97
CA ASN A 299 9.87 -18.95 10.57
C ASN A 299 8.65 -18.64 9.70
N LEU A 300 8.77 -17.71 8.75
CA LEU A 300 7.68 -17.26 7.90
C LEU A 300 7.53 -18.16 6.66
N VAL A 301 7.49 -19.48 6.89
CA VAL A 301 7.50 -20.53 5.86
C VAL A 301 6.35 -20.47 4.85
N ASN A 302 5.30 -19.69 5.15
CA ASN A 302 4.17 -19.47 4.27
C ASN A 302 4.29 -18.20 3.39
N LEU A 303 5.41 -17.47 3.47
CA LEU A 303 5.66 -16.33 2.59
C LEU A 303 5.64 -16.74 1.12
N VAL A 304 4.80 -16.03 0.37
CA VAL A 304 4.68 -16.13 -1.09
C VAL A 304 5.35 -14.93 -1.75
N GLU A 305 5.36 -13.78 -1.07
CA GLU A 305 5.93 -12.54 -1.58
C GLU A 305 6.74 -11.79 -0.53
N ILE A 306 7.93 -11.37 -0.95
CA ILE A 306 8.75 -10.35 -0.30
C ILE A 306 8.91 -9.19 -1.27
N ASN A 307 8.59 -7.98 -0.80
CA ASN A 307 8.71 -6.77 -1.60
C ASN A 307 9.50 -5.71 -0.85
N PHE A 308 10.71 -5.45 -1.34
CA PHE A 308 11.70 -4.50 -0.86
C PHE A 308 12.00 -3.42 -1.92
N THR A 309 11.01 -3.07 -2.73
CA THR A 309 11.15 -1.99 -3.72
C THR A 309 11.65 -0.70 -3.06
N GLY A 310 12.66 -0.08 -3.66
CA GLY A 310 13.19 1.22 -3.26
C GLY A 310 14.17 1.22 -2.09
N ASN A 311 14.60 0.07 -1.58
CA ASN A 311 15.68 -0.02 -0.58
C ASN A 311 17.05 0.08 -1.25
N GLY A 312 17.45 1.28 -1.64
CA GLY A 312 18.60 1.50 -2.52
C GLY A 312 19.95 0.97 -2.02
N GLN A 313 20.15 0.85 -0.70
CA GLN A 313 21.42 0.41 -0.09
C GLN A 313 21.44 -1.08 0.32
N PHE A 314 20.38 -1.82 -0.02
CA PHE A 314 20.22 -3.20 0.43
C PHE A 314 21.27 -4.13 -0.18
N THR A 315 21.75 -5.12 0.56
CA THR A 315 22.83 -6.03 0.15
C THR A 315 22.44 -6.96 -1.00
N SER A 316 23.41 -7.32 -1.84
CA SER A 316 23.24 -8.27 -2.95
C SER A 316 23.30 -9.73 -2.51
N SER A 317 23.81 -10.00 -1.30
CA SER A 317 23.95 -11.35 -0.77
C SER A 317 22.60 -11.90 -0.34
N LEU A 318 22.26 -13.12 -0.77
CA LEU A 318 21.06 -13.82 -0.29
C LEU A 318 21.40 -14.63 0.97
N PRO A 319 20.60 -14.54 2.03
CA PRO A 319 20.86 -15.25 3.26
C PRO A 319 20.46 -16.73 3.16
N SER A 320 21.17 -17.59 3.88
CA SER A 320 20.96 -19.05 3.85
C SER A 320 19.56 -19.48 4.31
N TRP A 321 18.96 -18.74 5.25
CA TRP A 321 17.61 -19.00 5.74
C TRP A 321 16.55 -18.89 4.65
N MET A 322 16.83 -18.22 3.52
CA MET A 322 15.88 -18.09 2.41
C MET A 322 15.45 -19.45 1.85
N SER A 323 16.29 -20.48 2.00
CA SER A 323 15.96 -21.88 1.65
C SER A 323 14.72 -22.42 2.41
N ALA A 324 14.41 -21.90 3.60
CA ALA A 324 13.21 -22.25 4.36
C ALA A 324 11.91 -21.73 3.71
N LEU A 325 11.99 -20.69 2.87
CA LEU A 325 10.84 -20.05 2.22
C LEU A 325 10.38 -20.79 0.97
N THR A 326 10.06 -22.07 1.13
CA THR A 326 9.72 -22.98 0.01
C THR A 326 8.48 -22.56 -0.79
N LYS A 327 7.64 -21.66 -0.26
CA LYS A 327 6.46 -21.11 -0.94
C LYS A 327 6.71 -19.77 -1.64
N LEU A 328 7.92 -19.20 -1.55
CA LEU A 328 8.23 -17.91 -2.15
C LEU A 328 8.10 -17.98 -3.68
N LYS A 329 7.29 -17.07 -4.24
CA LYS A 329 7.06 -16.96 -5.68
C LYS A 329 7.35 -15.56 -6.22
N ARG A 330 7.43 -14.55 -5.36
CA ARG A 330 7.67 -13.17 -5.78
C ARG A 330 8.74 -12.53 -4.89
N LEU A 331 9.82 -12.09 -5.53
CA LEU A 331 10.88 -11.32 -4.89
C LEU A 331 11.02 -9.99 -5.65
N ARG A 332 10.49 -8.91 -5.07
CA ARG A 332 10.49 -7.58 -5.67
C ARG A 332 11.58 -6.73 -5.04
N LEU A 333 12.61 -6.44 -5.82
CA LEU A 333 13.79 -5.65 -5.47
C LEU A 333 13.96 -4.49 -6.45
N THR A 334 12.85 -3.99 -6.97
CA THR A 334 12.83 -2.87 -7.92
C THR A 334 13.54 -1.65 -7.29
N SER A 335 14.40 -0.98 -8.04
CA SER A 335 15.23 0.15 -7.58
C SER A 335 16.18 -0.17 -6.41
N VAL A 336 16.55 -1.44 -6.21
CA VAL A 336 17.64 -1.84 -5.30
C VAL A 336 18.96 -1.90 -6.09
N GLY A 337 20.07 -1.52 -5.45
CA GLY A 337 21.41 -1.62 -6.06
C GLY A 337 21.69 -0.59 -7.16
N ALA A 338 21.02 0.57 -7.14
CA ALA A 338 21.31 1.68 -8.03
C ALA A 338 22.68 2.33 -7.69
N ASN A 339 23.46 2.73 -8.71
CA ASN A 339 24.83 3.24 -8.64
C ASN A 339 25.05 4.36 -7.60
N GLY A 340 24.05 5.19 -7.34
CA GLY A 340 24.14 6.29 -6.36
C GLY A 340 23.84 5.89 -4.92
N ASN A 341 23.34 4.67 -4.69
CA ASN A 341 22.76 4.27 -3.41
C ASN A 341 23.45 3.05 -2.78
N THR A 342 24.35 2.36 -3.48
CA THR A 342 25.09 1.21 -2.95
C THR A 342 26.60 1.42 -3.05
N THR A 343 27.35 0.87 -2.09
CA THR A 343 28.82 0.75 -2.16
C THR A 343 29.26 -0.52 -2.90
N ASP A 344 28.34 -1.47 -3.14
CA ASP A 344 28.60 -2.66 -3.95
C ASP A 344 28.54 -2.28 -5.43
N THR A 345 29.71 -2.20 -6.08
CA THR A 345 29.86 -1.84 -7.51
C THR A 345 29.52 -2.99 -8.47
N ASN A 346 29.18 -4.18 -7.94
CA ASN A 346 28.86 -5.39 -8.70
C ASN A 346 27.56 -6.06 -8.22
N TRP A 347 26.66 -5.28 -7.63
CA TRP A 347 25.44 -5.69 -6.97
C TRP A 347 24.58 -6.64 -7.82
N GLN A 348 24.29 -6.28 -9.08
CA GLN A 348 23.42 -7.11 -9.93
C GLN A 348 24.05 -8.48 -10.21
N ASN A 349 25.33 -8.51 -10.53
CA ASN A 349 26.05 -9.75 -10.79
C ASN A 349 26.14 -10.64 -9.55
N ASN A 350 26.45 -10.04 -8.40
CA ASN A 350 26.48 -10.73 -7.11
C ASN A 350 25.10 -11.32 -6.78
N PHE A 351 24.04 -10.52 -6.91
CA PHE A 351 22.67 -10.94 -6.63
C PHE A 351 22.24 -12.13 -7.51
N TYR A 352 22.43 -12.04 -8.83
CA TYR A 352 22.03 -13.14 -9.73
C TYR A 352 22.86 -14.40 -9.57
N THR A 353 24.14 -14.27 -9.19
CA THR A 353 24.98 -15.42 -8.83
C THR A 353 24.45 -16.13 -7.59
N ASN A 354 24.12 -15.38 -6.53
CA ASN A 354 23.55 -15.93 -5.30
C ASN A 354 22.16 -16.54 -5.54
N LEU A 355 21.30 -15.88 -6.33
CA LEU A 355 19.98 -16.39 -6.70
C LEU A 355 20.09 -17.72 -7.44
N TYR A 356 20.99 -17.82 -8.42
CA TYR A 356 21.25 -19.06 -9.15
C TYR A 356 21.68 -20.19 -8.22
N GLN A 357 22.64 -19.92 -7.32
CA GLN A 357 23.11 -20.92 -6.35
C GLN A 357 21.99 -21.39 -5.41
N LEU A 358 21.16 -20.47 -4.90
CA LEU A 358 20.00 -20.80 -4.08
C LEU A 358 19.04 -21.73 -4.82
N VAL A 359 18.68 -21.39 -6.06
CA VAL A 359 17.72 -22.17 -6.86
C VAL A 359 18.28 -23.55 -7.20
N VAL A 360 19.51 -23.65 -7.70
CA VAL A 360 20.10 -24.95 -8.07
C VAL A 360 20.25 -25.87 -6.86
N ALA A 361 20.55 -25.33 -5.68
CA ALA A 361 20.67 -26.11 -4.46
C ALA A 361 19.32 -26.60 -3.90
N ASN A 362 18.22 -25.91 -4.21
CA ASN A 362 16.92 -26.14 -3.54
C ASN A 362 15.75 -26.48 -4.48
N ALA A 363 15.95 -26.44 -5.80
CA ALA A 363 14.93 -26.77 -6.79
C ALA A 363 15.41 -27.90 -7.72
N PRO A 364 14.57 -28.92 -7.98
CA PRO A 364 14.87 -29.92 -8.98
C PRO A 364 14.83 -29.33 -10.40
N ILE A 365 15.69 -29.84 -11.28
CA ILE A 365 15.69 -29.52 -12.72
C ILE A 365 14.32 -29.84 -13.34
N THR A 366 13.71 -30.97 -12.96
CA THR A 366 12.40 -31.45 -13.41
C THR A 366 11.34 -31.29 -12.32
N GLY A 367 10.93 -30.04 -12.06
CA GLY A 367 9.85 -29.72 -11.12
C GLY A 367 8.60 -29.13 -11.79
N THR A 368 7.58 -28.83 -10.99
CA THR A 368 6.38 -28.09 -11.42
C THR A 368 6.40 -26.68 -10.83
N SER A 369 5.40 -25.85 -11.15
CA SER A 369 5.24 -24.52 -10.53
C SER A 369 4.96 -24.60 -9.02
N ALA A 370 4.49 -25.75 -8.52
CA ALA A 370 4.31 -26.01 -7.09
C ALA A 370 5.62 -26.36 -6.37
N SER A 371 6.68 -26.74 -7.11
CA SER A 371 7.98 -27.02 -6.52
C SER A 371 8.60 -25.77 -5.87
N PRO A 372 9.35 -25.92 -4.77
CA PRO A 372 10.11 -24.83 -4.18
C PRO A 372 11.01 -24.15 -5.20
N PHE A 373 11.06 -22.82 -5.15
CA PHE A 373 11.92 -21.98 -5.99
C PHE A 373 11.83 -22.26 -7.50
N ARG A 374 10.69 -22.77 -8.01
CA ARG A 374 10.33 -22.75 -9.44
C ARG A 374 9.24 -21.73 -9.72
N SER A 375 9.18 -21.25 -10.96
CA SER A 375 8.18 -20.28 -11.43
C SER A 375 8.15 -18.99 -10.60
N MET A 376 9.32 -18.49 -10.21
CA MET A 376 9.45 -17.25 -9.44
C MET A 376 9.40 -16.02 -10.35
N THR A 377 8.82 -14.94 -9.85
CA THR A 377 8.92 -13.60 -10.44
C THR A 377 9.93 -12.77 -9.65
N ILE A 378 10.99 -12.32 -10.32
CA ILE A 378 12.06 -11.49 -9.75
C ILE A 378 12.16 -10.18 -10.54
N SER A 379 12.25 -9.05 -9.83
CA SER A 379 12.46 -7.73 -10.45
C SER A 379 13.53 -6.96 -9.71
N THR A 380 14.56 -6.50 -10.41
CA THR A 380 15.60 -5.60 -9.89
C THR A 380 15.69 -4.27 -10.64
N ARG A 381 14.96 -4.10 -11.76
CA ARG A 381 14.93 -2.85 -12.56
C ARG A 381 14.47 -1.63 -11.75
N ASN A 382 14.71 -0.41 -12.25
CA ASN A 382 14.10 0.79 -11.68
C ASN A 382 12.57 0.75 -11.79
N ALA A 383 11.91 1.42 -10.85
CA ALA A 383 10.44 1.53 -10.82
C ALA A 383 9.85 2.23 -12.05
N ASP A 384 10.60 3.14 -12.66
CA ASP A 384 10.22 3.84 -13.90
C ASP A 384 10.56 3.03 -15.18
N GLY A 385 11.08 1.81 -15.03
CA GLY A 385 11.48 0.95 -16.14
C GLY A 385 12.81 1.34 -16.79
N THR A 386 13.44 2.43 -16.37
CA THR A 386 14.73 2.88 -16.90
C THR A 386 15.88 2.02 -16.36
N ILE A 387 17.04 2.11 -17.01
CA ILE A 387 18.31 1.56 -16.51
C ILE A 387 19.28 2.66 -16.10
N VAL A 388 18.82 3.92 -16.07
CA VAL A 388 19.65 5.07 -15.72
C VAL A 388 20.12 4.91 -14.27
N SER A 389 21.42 5.08 -14.06
CA SER A 389 22.07 4.91 -12.76
C SER A 389 21.94 3.51 -12.16
N MET A 390 21.72 2.47 -12.97
CA MET A 390 21.80 1.07 -12.53
C MET A 390 23.11 0.42 -12.96
N GLN A 391 23.55 -0.56 -12.18
CA GLN A 391 24.57 -1.50 -12.63
C GLN A 391 23.92 -2.45 -13.64
N LEU A 392 24.66 -2.81 -14.69
CA LEU A 392 24.17 -3.77 -15.68
C LEU A 392 24.65 -5.18 -15.32
N VAL A 393 23.84 -6.17 -15.68
CA VAL A 393 24.27 -7.57 -15.62
C VAL A 393 25.33 -7.82 -16.68
N SER A 394 26.43 -8.46 -16.29
CA SER A 394 27.55 -8.77 -17.17
C SER A 394 27.31 -10.04 -18.00
N GLY A 395 27.88 -10.06 -19.21
CA GLY A 395 27.78 -11.18 -20.15
C GLY A 395 26.63 -11.03 -21.15
N THR A 396 26.32 -12.12 -21.84
CA THR A 396 25.22 -12.20 -22.80
C THR A 396 24.22 -13.24 -22.31
N GLU A 397 22.93 -12.94 -22.35
CA GLU A 397 21.89 -13.90 -21.97
C GLU A 397 21.77 -14.96 -23.07
N GLN A 398 22.39 -16.11 -22.86
CA GLN A 398 22.43 -17.24 -23.79
C GLN A 398 22.53 -18.57 -23.05
N ALA A 399 22.32 -19.68 -23.78
CA ALA A 399 22.51 -21.01 -23.23
C ALA A 399 23.99 -21.26 -22.89
N PRO A 400 24.32 -21.67 -21.66
CA PRO A 400 25.69 -21.98 -21.29
C PRO A 400 26.15 -23.32 -21.89
N ALA A 401 27.47 -23.54 -21.91
CA ALA A 401 28.05 -24.79 -22.40
C ALA A 401 27.47 -26.01 -21.65
N GLY A 402 26.99 -27.01 -22.39
CA GLY A 402 26.41 -28.23 -21.82
C GLY A 402 24.97 -28.09 -21.27
N PHE A 403 24.31 -26.96 -21.53
CA PHE A 403 22.90 -26.78 -21.18
C PHE A 403 22.00 -27.72 -21.98
N MET A 404 21.10 -28.42 -21.29
CA MET A 404 20.10 -29.30 -21.90
C MET A 404 18.78 -29.14 -21.13
N PRO A 405 17.73 -28.55 -21.74
CA PRO A 405 16.44 -28.37 -21.09
C PRO A 405 15.92 -29.66 -20.45
N GLY A 406 15.59 -29.60 -19.16
CA GLY A 406 15.07 -30.73 -18.39
C GLY A 406 16.13 -31.73 -17.92
N ILE A 407 17.41 -31.54 -18.25
CA ILE A 407 18.48 -32.52 -18.01
C ILE A 407 19.67 -31.90 -17.28
N SER A 408 20.19 -30.75 -17.76
CA SER A 408 21.44 -30.16 -17.28
C SER A 408 21.38 -28.63 -17.35
N ASN A 409 21.85 -27.96 -16.29
CA ASN A 409 22.05 -26.51 -16.26
C ASN A 409 23.26 -26.05 -17.09
N GLY A 410 24.10 -26.98 -17.57
CA GLY A 410 25.39 -26.66 -18.16
C GLY A 410 26.35 -26.05 -17.15
N THR A 411 27.32 -25.28 -17.64
CA THR A 411 28.28 -24.54 -16.82
C THR A 411 28.25 -23.05 -17.19
N PRO A 412 27.36 -22.26 -16.57
CA PRO A 412 27.31 -20.82 -16.78
C PRO A 412 28.63 -20.13 -16.42
N ALA A 413 29.16 -19.33 -17.35
CA ALA A 413 30.37 -18.54 -17.18
C ALA A 413 30.08 -17.09 -16.78
N SER A 414 28.83 -16.63 -16.90
CA SER A 414 28.43 -15.26 -16.55
C SER A 414 27.05 -15.19 -15.85
N PRO A 415 26.76 -14.12 -15.10
CA PRO A 415 25.45 -13.89 -14.51
C PRO A 415 24.32 -13.84 -15.54
N ALA A 416 24.55 -13.33 -16.75
CA ALA A 416 23.54 -13.35 -17.81
C ALA A 416 23.19 -14.78 -18.28
N GLU A 417 24.17 -15.69 -18.34
CA GLU A 417 23.90 -17.12 -18.61
C GLU A 417 23.19 -17.80 -17.43
N MET A 418 23.48 -17.40 -16.19
CA MET A 418 22.74 -17.89 -15.02
C MET A 418 21.27 -17.47 -15.07
N ILE A 419 20.98 -16.22 -15.46
CA ILE A 419 19.60 -15.75 -15.69
C ILE A 419 18.93 -16.56 -16.80
N TYR A 420 19.65 -16.87 -17.89
CA TYR A 420 19.12 -17.73 -18.96
C TYR A 420 18.68 -19.09 -18.41
N VAL A 421 19.51 -19.73 -17.58
CA VAL A 421 19.14 -21.02 -16.95
C VAL A 421 17.94 -20.86 -16.03
N LEU A 422 17.88 -19.82 -15.19
CA LEU A 422 16.73 -19.58 -14.30
C LEU A 422 15.41 -19.43 -15.09
N LYS A 423 15.43 -18.71 -16.22
CA LYS A 423 14.25 -18.55 -17.09
C LYS A 423 13.87 -19.86 -17.79
N ASN A 424 14.83 -20.53 -18.42
CA ASN A 424 14.55 -21.64 -19.35
C ASN A 424 14.49 -23.02 -18.67
N GLN A 425 15.14 -23.19 -17.52
CA GLN A 425 15.16 -24.46 -16.77
C GLN A 425 14.27 -24.44 -15.52
N TYR A 426 14.14 -23.28 -14.88
CA TYR A 426 13.38 -23.11 -13.63
C TYR A 426 12.11 -22.26 -13.79
N ASP A 427 11.77 -21.88 -15.02
CA ASP A 427 10.53 -21.19 -15.41
C ASP A 427 10.38 -19.80 -14.75
N HIS A 428 11.49 -19.11 -14.47
CA HIS A 428 11.43 -17.79 -13.83
C HIS A 428 11.06 -16.68 -14.80
N THR A 429 10.32 -15.69 -14.29
CA THR A 429 10.14 -14.39 -14.94
C THR A 429 11.06 -13.38 -14.26
N ILE A 430 12.09 -12.89 -14.98
CA ILE A 430 13.11 -12.01 -14.43
C ILE A 430 13.17 -10.69 -15.20
N ALA A 431 12.92 -9.58 -14.51
CA ALA A 431 13.12 -8.22 -15.01
C ALA A 431 14.39 -7.60 -14.40
N TYR A 432 15.42 -7.41 -15.23
CA TYR A 432 16.75 -6.96 -14.78
C TYR A 432 17.36 -5.90 -15.71
N PRO A 433 18.26 -5.02 -15.23
CA PRO A 433 18.96 -4.05 -16.07
C PRO A 433 19.98 -4.75 -16.97
N ALA A 434 19.74 -4.70 -18.28
CA ALA A 434 20.53 -5.36 -19.31
C ALA A 434 21.10 -4.31 -20.27
#